data_AF-A0A9D1B4B6-F1
#
_entry.id   AF-A0A9D1B4B6-F1
#
_cell.length_a   1.000
_cell.length_b   1.000
_cell.length_c   1.000
_cell.angle_alpha   90.00
_cell.angle_beta   90.00
_cell.angle_gamma   90.00
#
_symmetry.space_group_name_H-M   'P 1'
#
loop_
_entity.id
_entity.type
_entity.pdbx_description
1 polymer ?
#
loop_
_entity_poly.entity_id
_entity_poly.type
_entity_poly.pdbx_seq_one_letter_code
_entity_poly.pdbx_strand_id
1 'polypeptide(L)'
;MMAFTIAARELRSLFLSPLAWAILAVVSGICAWFFLAYLDFFLQMQPRLAALPGGPGAADMVIAPLFSTAATVLLLVMPLLTMRLISEERRAQTLPLLLSAPVSMSEIVLGKFLGVLGFVLVLLLIIAAMPLSLLAGGGIDLGLWAAGVLGLLLLLASFCSIGLYLSTLTAQPVVA
;
A
#
# COMPACT_ATOMS: atom_id res chain seq x y z
N MET A 1 2.26 18.66 17.97
CA MET A 1 0.97 17.97 17.70
C MET A 1 1.14 16.50 18.06
N MET A 2 0.41 15.99 19.05
CA MET A 2 0.61 14.63 19.60
C MET A 2 0.28 13.52 18.58
N ALA A 3 -0.55 13.81 17.58
CA ALA A 3 -0.86 12.88 16.50
C ALA A 3 0.38 12.42 15.70
N PHE A 4 1.31 13.32 15.39
CA PHE A 4 2.50 12.98 14.59
C PHE A 4 3.48 12.10 15.37
N THR A 5 3.60 12.32 16.69
CA THR A 5 4.41 11.45 17.56
C THR A 5 3.83 10.05 17.68
N ILE A 6 2.50 9.92 17.68
CA ILE A 6 1.81 8.62 17.65
C ILE A 6 2.06 7.94 16.30
N ALA A 7 1.92 8.66 15.18
CA ALA A 7 2.16 8.13 13.84
C ALA A 7 3.60 7.62 13.66
N ALA A 8 4.60 8.39 14.11
CA ALA A 8 6.01 7.99 14.04
C ALA A 8 6.32 6.76 14.90
N ARG A 9 5.72 6.68 16.10
CA ARG A 9 5.83 5.49 16.96
C ARG A 9 5.24 4.27 16.27
N GLU A 10 4.07 4.40 15.67
CA GLU A 10 3.40 3.27 15.01
C GLU A 10 4.10 2.80 13.75
N LEU A 11 4.55 3.75 12.93
CA LEU A 11 5.37 3.43 11.76
C LEU A 11 6.62 2.65 12.17
N ARG A 12 7.31 3.09 13.24
CA ARG A 12 8.48 2.41 13.77
C ARG A 12 8.14 1.03 14.34
N SER A 13 7.01 0.89 15.03
CA SER A 13 6.50 -0.39 15.54
C SER A 13 6.30 -1.39 14.39
N LEU A 14 5.67 -0.95 13.30
CA LEU A 14 5.49 -1.76 12.09
C LEU A 14 6.84 -2.19 11.51
N PHE A 15 7.78 -1.27 11.29
CA PHE A 15 9.11 -1.62 10.76
C PHE A 15 9.97 -2.47 11.70
N LEU A 16 9.69 -2.51 12.99
CA LEU A 16 10.37 -3.42 13.92
C LEU A 16 9.74 -4.82 13.94
N SER A 17 8.54 -4.98 13.37
CA SER A 17 7.85 -6.26 13.31
C SER A 17 8.37 -7.13 12.16
N PRO A 18 8.83 -8.37 12.42
CA PRO A 18 9.25 -9.30 11.35
C PRO A 18 8.16 -9.57 10.31
N LEU A 19 6.89 -9.53 10.73
CA LEU A 19 5.75 -9.74 9.86
C LEU A 19 5.60 -8.62 8.82
N ALA A 20 5.88 -7.36 9.19
CA ALA A 20 5.80 -6.24 8.25
C ALA A 20 6.83 -6.36 7.13
N TRP A 21 8.04 -6.84 7.45
CA TRP A 21 9.07 -7.16 6.46
C TRP A 21 8.66 -8.32 5.56
N ALA A 22 8.04 -9.36 6.13
CA ALA A 22 7.50 -10.47 5.35
C ALA A 22 6.41 -9.99 4.37
N ILE A 23 5.50 -9.12 4.81
CA ILE A 23 4.48 -8.51 3.94
C ILE A 23 5.15 -7.69 2.83
N LEU A 24 6.11 -6.82 3.16
CA LEU A 24 6.83 -6.03 2.16
C LEU A 24 7.49 -6.93 1.12
N ALA A 25 8.20 -7.97 1.54
CA ALA A 25 8.89 -8.90 0.65
C ALA A 25 7.91 -9.70 -0.23
N VAL A 26 6.84 -10.24 0.35
CA VAL A 26 5.87 -11.07 -0.38
C VAL A 26 5.05 -10.22 -1.35
N VAL A 27 4.51 -9.08 -0.91
CA VAL A 27 3.69 -8.22 -1.78
C VAL A 27 4.52 -7.63 -2.90
N SER A 28 5.73 -7.12 -2.61
CA SER A 28 6.63 -6.62 -3.66
C SER A 28 7.10 -7.74 -4.59
N GLY A 29 7.38 -8.94 -4.08
CA GLY A 29 7.76 -10.10 -4.89
C GLY A 29 6.65 -10.53 -5.85
N ILE A 30 5.40 -10.59 -5.38
CA ILE A 30 4.24 -10.87 -6.22
C ILE A 30 4.09 -9.78 -7.30
N CYS A 31 4.14 -8.51 -6.92
CA CYS A 31 4.01 -7.41 -7.88
C CYS A 31 5.16 -7.41 -8.91
N ALA A 32 6.40 -7.70 -8.48
CA ALA A 32 7.56 -7.79 -9.36
C ALA A 32 7.41 -8.93 -10.36
N TRP A 33 6.94 -10.10 -9.92
CA TRP A 33 6.66 -11.23 -10.81
C TRP A 33 5.63 -10.86 -11.88
N PHE A 34 4.50 -10.27 -11.49
CA PHE A 34 3.49 -9.82 -12.43
C PHE A 34 3.99 -8.74 -13.37
N PHE A 35 4.75 -7.77 -12.86
CA PHE A 35 5.39 -6.73 -13.66
C PHE A 35 6.28 -7.32 -14.76
N LEU A 36 7.16 -8.27 -14.41
CA LEU A 36 8.01 -8.96 -15.38
C LEU A 36 7.18 -9.74 -16.41
N ALA A 37 6.11 -10.42 -15.96
CA ALA A 37 5.22 -11.14 -16.87
C ALA A 37 4.50 -10.20 -17.86
N TYR A 38 4.05 -9.01 -17.41
CA TYR A 38 3.46 -8.00 -18.30
C TYR A 38 4.50 -7.40 -19.24
N LEU A 39 5.74 -7.19 -18.77
CA LEU A 39 6.83 -6.70 -19.59
C LEU A 39 7.20 -7.70 -20.69
N ASP A 40 7.33 -8.98 -20.36
CA ASP A 40 7.60 -10.04 -21.35
C ASP A 40 6.49 -10.14 -22.39
N PHE A 41 5.23 -10.04 -21.97
CA PHE A 41 4.09 -10.00 -22.86
C PHE A 41 4.14 -8.78 -23.80
N PHE A 42 4.45 -7.60 -23.26
CA PHE A 42 4.62 -6.38 -24.05
C PHE A 42 5.75 -6.52 -25.08
N LEU A 43 6.92 -7.02 -24.68
CA LEU A 43 8.07 -7.22 -25.58
C LEU A 43 7.79 -8.21 -26.71
N GLN A 44 7.02 -9.27 -26.45
CA GLN A 44 6.59 -10.22 -27.48
C GLN A 44 5.59 -9.59 -28.48
N MET A 45 4.74 -8.68 -28.00
CA MET A 45 3.73 -8.02 -28.82
C MET A 45 4.25 -6.77 -29.52
N GLN A 46 5.35 -6.18 -29.04
CA GLN A 46 5.97 -4.96 -29.56
C GLN A 46 6.21 -4.97 -31.08
N PRO A 47 6.71 -6.06 -31.72
CA PRO A 47 6.90 -6.09 -33.17
C PRO A 47 5.60 -5.97 -33.96
N ARG A 48 4.49 -6.48 -33.41
CA ARG A 48 3.15 -6.39 -34.01
C ARG A 48 2.52 -5.02 -33.76
N LEU A 49 2.76 -4.44 -32.58
CA LEU A 49 2.23 -3.13 -32.18
C LEU A 49 2.95 -1.98 -32.89
N ALA A 50 4.25 -2.11 -33.15
CA ALA A 50 5.03 -1.13 -33.92
C ALA A 50 4.58 -1.02 -35.39
N ALA A 51 3.91 -2.05 -35.91
CA ALA A 51 3.30 -2.03 -37.24
C ALA A 51 1.94 -1.31 -37.29
N LEU A 52 1.34 -1.00 -36.13
CA LEU A 52 0.12 -0.20 -36.02
C LEU A 52 0.46 1.25 -35.61
N PRO A 53 0.09 2.27 -36.41
CA PRO A 53 0.17 3.65 -35.95
C PRO A 53 -0.83 3.87 -34.79
N GLY A 54 -0.31 4.16 -33.60
CA GLY A 54 -1.10 4.38 -32.38
C GLY A 54 -1.39 3.15 -31.53
N GLY A 55 -0.63 2.05 -31.69
CA GLY A 55 -0.75 0.88 -30.83
C GLY A 55 -0.54 1.20 -29.34
N PRO A 56 -1.21 0.49 -28.41
CA PRO A 56 -1.09 0.72 -26.97
C PRO A 56 0.37 0.64 -26.51
N GLY A 57 0.78 1.63 -25.71
CA GLY A 57 2.15 1.75 -25.23
C GLY A 57 2.45 0.87 -24.02
N ALA A 58 3.70 0.90 -23.56
CA ALA A 58 4.10 0.24 -22.31
C ALA A 58 3.27 0.73 -21.09
N ALA A 59 2.78 1.97 -21.15
CA ALA A 59 1.92 2.55 -20.13
C ALA A 59 0.59 1.78 -19.98
N ASP A 60 -0.06 1.44 -21.09
CA ASP A 60 -1.35 0.75 -21.08
C ASP A 60 -1.21 -0.76 -20.81
N MET A 61 -0.12 -1.37 -21.31
CA MET A 61 0.05 -2.83 -21.27
C MET A 61 0.84 -3.33 -20.06
N VAL A 62 1.61 -2.46 -19.39
CA VAL A 62 2.45 -2.84 -18.25
C VAL A 62 2.05 -2.07 -16.99
N ILE A 63 1.96 -0.73 -17.07
CA ILE A 63 1.76 0.12 -15.89
C ILE A 63 0.34 0.01 -15.34
N ALA A 64 -0.68 0.15 -16.19
CA ALA A 64 -2.07 0.05 -15.75
C ALA A 64 -2.42 -1.33 -15.15
N PRO A 65 -2.05 -2.48 -15.78
CA PRO A 65 -2.27 -3.80 -15.21
C PRO A 65 -1.50 -4.03 -13.91
N LEU A 66 -0.28 -3.50 -13.79
CA LEU A 66 0.50 -3.58 -12.55
C LEU A 66 -0.23 -2.90 -11.38
N PHE A 67 -0.69 -1.67 -11.57
CA PHE A 67 -1.42 -0.95 -10.52
C PHE A 67 -2.75 -1.62 -10.17
N SER A 68 -3.45 -2.19 -11.16
CA SER A 68 -4.65 -2.99 -10.92
C SER A 68 -4.36 -4.23 -10.06
N THR A 69 -3.30 -4.98 -10.40
CA THR A 69 -2.89 -6.16 -9.64
C THR A 69 -2.43 -5.77 -8.23
N ALA A 70 -1.68 -4.68 -8.09
CA ALA A 70 -1.29 -4.13 -6.79
C ALA A 70 -2.50 -3.78 -5.94
N ALA A 71 -3.54 -3.15 -6.52
CA ALA A 71 -4.79 -2.86 -5.81
C ALA A 71 -5.47 -4.13 -5.29
N THR A 72 -5.56 -5.19 -6.09
CA THR A 72 -6.17 -6.46 -5.67
C THR A 72 -5.36 -7.15 -4.58
N VAL A 73 -4.04 -7.22 -4.72
CA VAL A 73 -3.16 -7.84 -3.70
C VAL A 73 -3.23 -7.06 -2.39
N LEU A 74 -3.17 -5.72 -2.46
CA LEU A 74 -3.23 -4.87 -1.28
C LEU A 74 -4.59 -4.88 -0.60
N LEU A 75 -5.68 -5.06 -1.34
CA LEU A 75 -7.00 -5.29 -0.76
C LEU A 75 -7.00 -6.53 0.14
N LEU A 76 -6.33 -7.60 -0.27
CA LEU A 76 -6.26 -8.85 0.49
C LEU A 76 -5.31 -8.75 1.70
N VAL A 77 -4.25 -7.97 1.58
CA VAL A 77 -3.27 -7.74 2.66
C VAL A 77 -3.73 -6.68 3.67
N MET A 78 -4.59 -5.75 3.26
CA MET A 78 -5.03 -4.64 4.10
C MET A 78 -5.65 -5.07 5.44
N PRO A 79 -6.58 -6.04 5.48
CA PRO A 79 -7.11 -6.53 6.75
C PRO A 79 -6.00 -7.01 7.69
N LEU A 80 -5.00 -7.73 7.19
CA LEU A 80 -3.88 -8.21 7.99
C LEU A 80 -3.05 -7.07 8.60
N LEU A 81 -2.90 -5.96 7.87
CA LEU A 81 -2.21 -4.76 8.35
C LEU A 81 -3.06 -3.96 9.36
N THR A 82 -4.37 -3.84 9.11
CA THR A 82 -5.28 -3.00 9.92
C THR A 82 -5.81 -3.70 11.17
N MET A 83 -5.96 -5.03 11.13
CA MET A 83 -6.48 -5.83 12.24
C MET A 83 -5.70 -5.58 13.52
N ARG A 84 -4.37 -5.42 13.46
CA ARG A 84 -3.48 -5.32 14.63
C ARG A 84 -3.49 -3.96 15.32
N LEU A 85 -3.99 -2.89 14.68
CA LEU A 85 -3.82 -1.53 15.20
C LEU A 85 -4.46 -1.26 16.55
N ILE A 86 -5.70 -1.67 16.73
CA ILE A 86 -6.46 -1.40 17.97
C ILE A 86 -6.59 -2.70 18.77
N SER A 87 -6.69 -3.84 18.09
CA SER A 87 -6.85 -5.14 18.74
C SER A 87 -5.62 -5.57 19.56
N GLU A 88 -4.39 -5.23 19.14
CA GLU A 88 -3.20 -5.54 19.94
C GLU A 88 -3.11 -4.68 21.20
N GLU A 89 -3.47 -3.41 21.13
CA GLU A 89 -3.51 -2.54 22.31
C GLU A 89 -4.64 -2.91 23.28
N ARG A 90 -5.77 -3.39 22.75
CA ARG A 90 -6.87 -3.93 23.55
C ARG A 90 -6.47 -5.22 24.26
N ARG A 91 -5.76 -6.11 23.56
CA ARG A 91 -5.24 -7.36 24.12
C ARG A 91 -4.11 -7.12 25.13
N ALA A 92 -3.25 -6.14 24.89
CA ALA A 92 -2.16 -5.76 25.77
C ALA A 92 -2.61 -4.90 26.97
N GLN A 93 -3.90 -4.57 27.07
CA GLN A 93 -4.46 -3.67 28.10
C GLN A 93 -3.77 -2.30 28.16
N THR A 94 -3.21 -1.84 27.03
CA THR A 94 -2.55 -0.53 26.93
C THR A 94 -3.51 0.58 26.47
N LEU A 95 -4.67 0.22 25.91
CA LEU A 95 -5.72 1.19 25.55
C LEU A 95 -6.14 2.09 26.72
N PRO A 96 -6.42 1.59 27.95
CA PRO A 96 -6.78 2.45 29.08
C PRO A 96 -5.65 3.41 29.48
N LEU A 97 -4.39 3.04 29.26
CA LEU A 97 -3.22 3.89 29.52
C LEU A 97 -3.08 5.01 28.49
N LEU A 98 -3.43 4.73 27.23
CA LEU A 98 -3.49 5.74 26.16
C LEU A 98 -4.65 6.71 26.33
N LEU A 99 -5.81 6.22 26.81
CA LEU A 99 -7.00 7.03 27.04
C LEU A 99 -6.94 7.88 28.32
N SER A 100 -6.09 7.50 29.28
CA SER A 100 -5.83 8.29 30.50
C SER A 100 -4.74 9.34 30.29
N ALA A 101 -4.00 9.28 29.19
CA ALA A 101 -3.11 10.35 28.77
C ALA A 101 -3.94 11.55 28.27
N PRO A 102 -3.44 12.79 28.40
CA PRO A 102 -4.13 14.01 27.97
C PRO A 102 -4.09 14.19 26.44
N VAL A 103 -4.58 13.19 25.71
CA VAL A 103 -4.58 13.13 24.25
C VAL A 103 -6.01 12.99 23.76
N SER A 104 -6.41 13.78 22.77
CA SER A 104 -7.77 13.69 22.24
C SER A 104 -7.97 12.38 21.46
N MET A 105 -9.19 11.83 21.50
CA MET A 105 -9.55 10.64 20.71
C MET A 105 -9.29 10.85 19.21
N SER A 106 -9.53 12.05 18.69
CA SER A 106 -9.23 12.42 17.31
C SER A 106 -7.74 12.32 16.97
N GLU A 107 -6.85 12.73 17.88
CA GLU A 107 -5.40 12.63 17.66
C GLU A 107 -4.90 11.19 17.65
N ILE A 108 -5.53 10.31 18.45
CA ILE A 108 -5.21 8.88 18.46
C ILE A 108 -5.61 8.23 17.13
N VAL A 109 -6.84 8.49 16.67
CA VAL A 109 -7.34 7.95 15.39
C VAL A 109 -6.50 8.46 14.21
N LEU A 110 -6.23 9.76 14.15
CA LEU A 110 -5.39 10.35 13.11
C LEU A 110 -3.95 9.83 13.16
N GLY A 111 -3.37 9.70 14.35
CA GLY A 111 -2.02 9.17 14.52
C GLY A 111 -1.89 7.72 14.03
N LYS A 112 -2.86 6.87 14.39
CA LYS A 112 -2.92 5.47 13.94
C LYS A 112 -3.12 5.35 12.43
N PHE A 113 -4.05 6.12 11.87
CA PHE A 113 -4.27 6.18 10.42
C PHE A 113 -2.99 6.59 9.68
N LEU A 114 -2.35 7.69 10.10
CA LEU A 114 -1.13 8.19 9.46
C LEU A 114 0.06 7.24 9.61
N GLY A 115 0.16 6.51 10.73
CA GLY A 115 1.21 5.51 10.93
C GLY A 115 1.12 4.36 9.91
N VAL A 116 -0.09 3.84 9.68
CA VAL A 116 -0.33 2.76 8.70
C VAL A 116 -0.21 3.27 7.29
N LEU A 117 -0.80 4.44 7.02
CA LEU A 117 -0.70 5.09 5.72
C LEU A 117 0.77 5.31 5.33
N GLY A 118 1.64 5.65 6.28
CA GLY A 118 3.09 5.75 6.05
C GLY A 118 3.73 4.43 5.62
N PHE A 119 3.38 3.31 6.25
CA PHE A 119 3.88 1.99 5.85
C PHE A 119 3.39 1.60 4.46
N VAL A 120 2.11 1.84 4.20
CA VAL A 120 1.47 1.59 2.91
C VAL A 120 2.07 2.47 1.81
N LEU A 121 2.45 3.71 2.13
CA LEU A 121 3.13 4.62 1.21
C LEU A 121 4.52 4.11 0.84
N VAL A 122 5.28 3.55 1.78
CA VAL A 122 6.57 2.89 1.47
C VAL A 122 6.37 1.71 0.53
N LEU A 123 5.36 0.88 0.77
CA LEU A 123 5.03 -0.24 -0.11
C LEU A 123 4.63 0.26 -1.51
N LEU A 124 3.78 1.28 -1.60
CA LEU A 124 3.37 1.90 -2.85
C LEU A 124 4.56 2.52 -3.60
N LEU A 125 5.52 3.15 -2.91
CA LEU A 125 6.73 3.67 -3.54
C LEU A 125 7.58 2.55 -4.15
N ILE A 126 7.70 1.41 -3.47
CA ILE A 126 8.43 0.24 -4.01
C ILE A 126 7.76 -0.25 -5.31
N ILE A 127 6.43 -0.37 -5.32
CA ILE A 127 5.67 -0.79 -6.51
C ILE A 127 5.79 0.26 -7.63
N ALA A 128 5.62 1.55 -7.30
CA ALA A 128 5.69 2.65 -8.25
C ALA A 128 7.10 2.84 -8.83
N ALA A 129 8.14 2.42 -8.13
CA ALA A 129 9.51 2.42 -8.63
C ALA A 129 9.77 1.36 -9.70
N MET A 130 9.01 0.25 -9.74
CA MET A 130 9.21 -0.81 -10.74
C MET A 130 9.00 -0.29 -12.17
N PRO A 131 7.88 0.38 -12.52
CA PRO A 131 7.71 0.99 -13.84
C PRO A 131 8.78 2.01 -14.22
N LEU A 132 9.35 2.74 -13.26
CA LEU A 132 10.37 3.75 -13.56
C LEU A 132 11.60 3.15 -14.22
N SER A 133 11.86 1.85 -14.05
CA SER A 133 12.93 1.14 -14.77
C SER A 133 12.73 1.15 -16.30
N LEU A 134 11.48 1.26 -16.80
CA LEU A 134 11.21 1.36 -18.24
C LEU A 134 11.63 2.70 -18.84
N LEU A 135 11.90 3.74 -18.03
CA LEU A 135 12.40 5.03 -18.54
C LEU A 135 13.72 4.88 -19.30
N ALA A 136 14.51 3.85 -18.97
CA ALA A 136 15.74 3.52 -19.68
C ALA A 136 15.50 2.87 -21.06
N GLY A 137 14.33 2.24 -21.26
CA GLY A 137 14.00 1.45 -22.46
C GLY A 137 13.07 2.12 -23.47
N GLY A 138 12.39 3.21 -23.10
CA GLY A 138 11.49 3.95 -23.99
C GLY A 138 10.46 4.77 -23.23
N GLY A 139 10.01 5.88 -23.83
CA GLY A 139 9.19 6.92 -23.18
C GLY A 139 7.95 6.38 -22.48
N ILE A 140 7.95 6.49 -21.15
CA ILE A 140 6.77 6.26 -20.32
C ILE A 140 5.91 7.52 -20.33
N ASP A 141 4.59 7.34 -20.44
CA ASP A 141 3.64 8.40 -20.09
C ASP A 141 3.66 8.62 -18.57
N LEU A 142 4.44 9.64 -18.16
CA LEU A 142 4.54 10.05 -16.76
C LEU A 142 3.21 10.56 -16.20
N GLY A 143 2.31 11.04 -17.05
CA GLY A 143 0.97 11.46 -16.67
C GLY A 143 0.13 10.26 -16.22
N LEU A 144 0.13 9.19 -17.01
CA LEU A 144 -0.57 7.94 -16.64
C LEU A 144 0.04 7.31 -15.39
N TRP A 145 1.38 7.29 -15.28
CA TRP A 145 2.06 6.78 -14.10
C TRP A 145 1.67 7.57 -12.84
N ALA A 146 1.74 8.91 -12.88
CA ALA A 146 1.38 9.76 -11.75
C ALA A 146 -0.10 9.61 -11.36
N ALA A 147 -1.00 9.53 -12.35
CA ALA A 147 -2.42 9.27 -12.12
C ALA A 147 -2.65 7.90 -11.46
N GLY A 148 -1.92 6.86 -11.90
CA GLY A 148 -1.99 5.52 -11.32
C GLY A 148 -1.50 5.47 -9.88
N VAL A 149 -0.38 6.13 -9.58
CA VAL A 149 0.17 6.28 -8.22
C VAL A 149 -0.81 6.99 -7.30
N LEU A 150 -1.38 8.11 -7.76
CA LEU A 150 -2.36 8.88 -6.99
C LEU A 150 -3.67 8.09 -6.78
N GLY A 151 -4.17 7.43 -7.81
CA GLY A 151 -5.36 6.58 -7.74
C GLY A 151 -5.19 5.43 -6.75
N LEU A 152 -4.03 4.75 -6.79
CA LEU A 152 -3.71 3.68 -5.86
C LEU A 152 -3.57 4.21 -4.43
N LEU A 153 -2.92 5.36 -4.23
CA LEU A 153 -2.78 5.98 -2.91
C LEU A 153 -4.15 6.29 -2.29
N LEU A 154 -5.07 6.88 -3.06
CA LEU A 154 -6.43 7.20 -2.59
C LEU A 154 -7.22 5.93 -2.26
N LEU A 155 -7.10 4.89 -3.09
CA LEU A 155 -7.72 3.59 -2.83
C LEU A 155 -7.20 2.97 -1.53
N LEU A 156 -5.89 2.96 -1.33
CA LEU A 156 -5.28 2.39 -0.13
C LEU A 156 -5.61 3.20 1.13
N ALA A 157 -5.71 4.53 1.02
CA ALA A 157 -6.20 5.38 2.10
C ALA A 157 -7.63 4.99 2.50
N SER A 158 -8.50 4.70 1.52
CA SER A 158 -9.87 4.23 1.80
C SER A 158 -9.88 2.88 2.53
N PHE A 159 -9.07 1.92 2.10
CA PHE A 159 -8.98 0.61 2.76
C PHE A 159 -8.42 0.73 4.18
N CYS A 160 -7.43 1.60 4.39
CA CYS A 160 -6.89 1.89 5.72
C CYS A 160 -7.95 2.49 6.64
N SER A 161 -8.79 3.41 6.13
CA SER A 161 -9.88 4.01 6.91
C SER A 161 -10.94 2.98 7.28
N ILE A 162 -11.33 2.11 6.33
CA ILE A 162 -12.31 1.05 6.57
C ILE A 162 -11.75 0.03 7.58
N GLY A 163 -10.50 -0.41 7.41
CA GLY A 163 -9.86 -1.36 8.31
C GLY A 163 -9.67 -0.80 9.73
N LEU A 164 -9.33 0.48 9.86
CA LEU A 164 -9.27 1.15 11.16
C LEU A 164 -10.64 1.17 11.83
N TYR A 165 -11.70 1.51 11.09
CA TYR A 165 -13.07 1.49 11.60
C TYR A 165 -13.47 0.07 12.05
N LEU A 166 -13.22 -0.95 11.23
CA LEU A 166 -13.51 -2.35 11.58
C LEU A 166 -12.74 -2.80 12.84
N SER A 167 -11.48 -2.39 12.99
CA SER A 167 -10.67 -2.67 14.18
C SER A 167 -11.26 -2.08 15.48
N THR A 168 -12.10 -1.03 15.40
CA THR A 168 -12.82 -0.50 16.58
C THR A 168 -14.00 -1.38 17.00
N LEU A 169 -14.60 -2.11 16.06
CA LEU A 169 -15.80 -2.93 16.30
C LEU A 169 -15.46 -4.31 16.85
N THR A 170 -14.24 -4.80 16.62
CA THR A 170 -13.82 -6.17 16.94
C THR A 170 -12.84 -6.23 18.11
N ALA A 171 -13.06 -7.16 19.03
CA ALA A 171 -12.23 -7.33 20.23
C ALA A 171 -11.02 -8.25 20.04
N GLN A 172 -11.04 -9.08 18.99
CA GLN A 172 -10.03 -10.11 18.74
C GLN A 172 -9.32 -9.87 17.41
N PRO A 173 -7.97 -9.77 17.40
CA PRO A 173 -7.16 -9.54 16.19
C PRO A 173 -7.37 -10.59 15.07
N VAL A 174 -7.89 -11.77 15.43
CA VAL A 174 -8.07 -12.92 14.52
C VAL A 174 -9.41 -12.87 13.77
N VAL A 175 -10.37 -12.09 14.28
CA VAL A 175 -11.75 -11.97 13.74
C VAL A 175 -12.01 -10.58 13.12
N ALA A 176 -11.05 -9.65 13.29
CA ALA A 176 -11.18 -8.21 13.03
C ALA A 176 -11.10 -7.81 11.57
#